data_AF-A0A8S2AAF6-F1
#
_entry.id   AF-A0A8S2AAF6-F1
#
_cell.length_a   1.000
_cell.length_b   1.000
_cell.length_c   1.000
_cell.angle_alpha   90.00
_cell.angle_beta   90.00
_cell.angle_gamma   90.00
#
_symmetry.space_group_name_H-M   'P 1'
#
loop_
_entity.id
_entity.type
_entity.pdbx_description
1 polymer ?
#
loop_
_entity_poly.entity_id
_entity_poly.type
_entity_poly.pdbx_seq_one_letter_code
_entity_poly.pdbx_strand_id
1 'polypeptide(L)'
;MAKIKPQALLQQSKKKKGPSRISITNIVIYTLALLLLVFVLFSAYRRWTHRSEIPTHNGRSVLEDAAFPGMKNVDLPRFAALDTGKGSVTIELFKDTAPNVVDQFMKLCQDGYFKGFLFSRVVKHFVIQAGDSAEFDAVKDWALERKNIDTSLKHEEFMVGTPKAKNELGGFEFFIVSAQIKDLNEKLTVFGRVSKGQDVVQEIQEVETDDQYQPKSPIEIMSVTLLQDM
;
A
#
# COMPACT_ATOMS: atom_id res chain seq x y z
N MET A 1 -79.46 -5.21 41.41
CA MET A 1 -78.93 -4.66 40.14
C MET A 1 -78.32 -3.29 40.40
N ALA A 2 -77.00 -3.22 40.52
CA ALA A 2 -76.29 -1.98 40.86
C ALA A 2 -76.11 -1.10 39.60
N LYS A 3 -76.77 0.06 39.56
CA LYS A 3 -76.59 1.07 38.52
C LYS A 3 -75.32 1.87 38.83
N ILE A 4 -74.26 1.62 38.06
CA ILE A 4 -72.97 2.28 38.19
C ILE A 4 -73.12 3.77 37.86
N LYS A 5 -72.60 4.62 38.74
CA LYS A 5 -72.65 6.09 38.66
C LYS A 5 -71.94 6.58 37.38
N PRO A 6 -72.54 7.48 36.57
CA PRO A 6 -71.97 7.94 35.30
C PRO A 6 -70.68 8.78 35.44
N GLN A 7 -70.25 9.08 36.66
CA GLN A 7 -69.04 9.88 36.92
C GLN A 7 -67.73 9.09 36.75
N ALA A 8 -67.75 7.76 36.79
CA ALA A 8 -66.55 6.95 36.58
C ALA A 8 -66.11 6.92 35.11
N LEU A 9 -67.05 7.04 34.16
CA LEU A 9 -66.75 7.07 32.73
C LEU A 9 -66.15 8.41 32.28
N LEU A 10 -66.50 9.52 32.94
CA LEU A 10 -65.98 10.84 32.58
C LEU A 10 -64.54 11.08 33.04
N GLN A 11 -64.04 10.34 34.04
CA GLN A 11 -62.63 10.43 34.44
C GLN A 11 -61.68 9.62 33.53
N GLN A 12 -62.17 8.59 32.83
CA GLN A 12 -61.34 7.84 31.89
C GLN A 12 -61.11 8.56 30.54
N SER A 13 -61.94 9.54 30.19
CA SER A 13 -61.81 10.29 28.92
C SER A 13 -60.68 11.32 28.91
N LYS A 14 -60.28 11.86 30.08
CA LYS A 14 -59.25 12.92 30.16
C LYS A 14 -57.80 12.43 30.11
N LYS A 15 -57.55 11.14 29.87
CA LYS A 15 -56.19 10.57 29.81
C LYS A 15 -55.78 10.10 28.40
N LYS A 16 -56.27 10.73 27.33
CA LYS A 16 -55.61 10.64 26.03
C LYS A 16 -54.50 11.69 25.97
N LYS A 17 -53.29 11.31 26.40
CA LYS A 17 -52.07 12.03 26.04
C LYS A 17 -52.05 12.14 24.52
N GLY A 18 -52.10 13.37 24.00
CA GLY A 18 -51.92 13.62 22.57
C GLY A 18 -50.59 13.03 22.08
N PRO A 19 -50.43 12.82 20.76
CA PRO A 19 -49.25 12.19 20.20
C PRO A 19 -48.00 12.87 20.76
N SER A 20 -47.14 12.09 21.39
CA SER A 20 -45.90 12.57 22.00
C SER A 20 -45.14 13.39 20.97
N ARG A 21 -45.05 14.70 21.19
CA ARG A 21 -44.23 15.60 20.38
C ARG A 21 -42.81 15.03 20.41
N ILE A 22 -42.32 14.60 19.25
CA ILE A 22 -40.97 14.06 19.11
C ILE A 22 -40.02 15.12 19.68
N SER A 23 -39.28 14.77 20.73
CA SER A 23 -38.35 15.70 21.36
C SER A 23 -37.35 16.19 20.32
N ILE A 24 -37.08 17.50 20.29
CA ILE A 24 -36.10 18.11 19.38
C ILE A 24 -34.74 17.38 19.52
N THR A 25 -34.38 16.95 20.74
CA THR A 25 -33.20 16.14 21.02
C THR A 25 -33.16 14.85 20.20
N ASN A 26 -34.29 14.15 20.08
CA ASN A 26 -34.35 12.91 19.29
C ASN A 26 -34.19 13.21 17.80
N ILE A 27 -34.76 14.32 17.31
CA ILE A 27 -34.60 14.75 15.91
C ILE A 27 -33.11 15.04 15.62
N VAL A 28 -32.42 15.74 16.51
CA VAL A 28 -30.98 16.01 16.39
C VAL A 28 -30.16 14.71 16.43
N ILE A 29 -30.49 13.78 17.32
CA ILE A 29 -29.80 12.49 17.39
C ILE A 29 -30.00 11.68 16.11
N TYR A 30 -31.23 11.59 15.58
CA TYR A 30 -31.50 10.85 14.35
C TYR A 30 -30.86 11.48 13.12
N THR A 31 -30.82 12.82 13.05
CA THR A 31 -30.14 13.52 11.94
C THR A 31 -28.63 13.30 11.98
N LEU A 32 -28.00 13.37 13.16
CA LEU A 32 -26.56 13.07 13.31
C LEU A 32 -26.25 11.62 12.95
N ALA A 33 -27.07 10.66 13.42
CA ALA A 33 -26.92 9.25 13.10
C ALA A 33 -27.07 8.97 11.59
N LEU A 34 -28.02 9.64 10.94
CA LEU A 34 -28.22 9.54 9.48
C LEU A 34 -27.01 10.09 8.73
N LEU A 35 -26.46 11.25 9.14
CA LEU A 35 -25.26 11.82 8.52
C LEU A 35 -24.04 10.91 8.67
N LEU A 36 -23.86 10.31 9.84
CA LEU A 36 -22.77 9.37 10.09
C LEU A 36 -22.93 8.10 9.25
N LEU A 37 -24.16 7.57 9.15
CA LEU A 37 -24.46 6.41 8.31
C LEU A 37 -24.25 6.72 6.82
N VAL A 38 -24.68 7.88 6.34
CA VAL A 38 -24.42 8.32 4.97
C VAL A 38 -22.93 8.53 4.74
N PHE A 39 -22.18 9.05 5.71
CA PHE A 39 -20.72 9.19 5.61
C PHE A 39 -20.00 7.84 5.58
N VAL A 40 -20.42 6.88 6.40
CA VAL A 40 -19.88 5.50 6.37
C VAL A 40 -20.23 4.82 5.06
N LEU A 41 -21.47 4.96 4.57
CA LEU A 41 -21.87 4.43 3.26
C LEU A 41 -21.14 5.12 2.12
N PHE A 42 -20.89 6.43 2.20
CA PHE A 42 -20.17 7.18 1.18
C PHE A 42 -18.67 6.86 1.16
N SER A 43 -18.05 6.65 2.33
CA SER A 43 -16.66 6.21 2.43
C SER A 43 -16.49 4.76 1.99
N ALA A 44 -17.43 3.87 2.33
CA ALA A 44 -17.48 2.49 1.82
C ALA A 44 -17.76 2.45 0.32
N TYR A 45 -18.67 3.28 -0.18
CA TYR A 45 -18.99 3.41 -1.60
C TYR A 45 -17.79 3.96 -2.38
N ARG A 46 -17.13 5.03 -1.91
CA ARG A 46 -15.87 5.53 -2.51
C ARG A 46 -14.78 4.46 -2.53
N ARG A 47 -14.68 3.65 -1.47
CA ARG A 47 -13.71 2.55 -1.39
C ARG A 47 -14.08 1.37 -2.31
N TRP A 48 -15.37 1.17 -2.60
CA TRP A 48 -15.87 0.10 -3.46
C TRP A 48 -15.90 0.47 -4.96
N THR A 49 -16.26 1.71 -5.31
CA THR A 49 -16.26 2.18 -6.70
C THR A 49 -14.85 2.34 -7.25
N HIS A 50 -13.84 2.55 -6.41
CA HIS A 50 -12.43 2.49 -6.82
C HIS A 50 -11.88 1.04 -6.91
N ARG A 51 -12.66 0.02 -6.49
CA ARG A 51 -12.27 -1.40 -6.49
C ARG A 51 -12.93 -2.22 -7.60
N SER A 52 -13.64 -1.59 -8.53
CA SER A 52 -14.49 -2.33 -9.49
C SER A 52 -14.28 -1.88 -10.94
N GLU A 53 -13.11 -2.17 -11.50
CA GLU A 53 -13.02 -2.72 -12.86
C GLU A 53 -12.17 -3.98 -12.77
N ILE A 54 -12.83 -5.13 -12.66
CA ILE A 54 -12.25 -6.43 -12.99
C ILE A 54 -12.68 -6.69 -14.44
N PRO A 55 -11.80 -6.56 -15.44
CA PRO A 55 -12.06 -7.17 -16.72
C PRO A 55 -11.93 -8.68 -16.50
N THR A 56 -13.03 -9.39 -16.64
CA THR A 56 -13.02 -10.84 -16.82
C THR A 56 -12.24 -11.16 -18.09
N HIS A 57 -10.97 -11.54 -18.00
CA HIS A 57 -10.30 -12.22 -19.11
C HIS A 57 -10.10 -13.70 -18.76
N ASN A 58 -11.14 -14.46 -19.06
CA ASN A 58 -11.07 -15.89 -19.24
C ASN A 58 -10.22 -16.16 -20.50
N GLY A 59 -9.10 -16.86 -20.39
CA GLY A 59 -8.29 -17.16 -21.57
C GLY A 59 -7.00 -17.90 -21.26
N ARG A 60 -7.07 -19.23 -21.36
CA ARG A 60 -5.92 -20.12 -21.45
C ARG A 60 -5.02 -19.74 -22.64
N SER A 61 -3.72 -19.88 -22.41
CA SER A 61 -2.61 -20.05 -23.35
C SER A 61 -2.97 -20.50 -24.78
N VAL A 62 -2.54 -19.73 -25.78
CA VAL A 62 -2.05 -20.23 -27.07
C VAL A 62 -0.89 -19.35 -27.53
N LEU A 63 0.10 -20.02 -28.10
CA LEU A 63 1.43 -19.60 -28.54
C LEU A 63 1.41 -18.65 -29.74
N GLU A 64 2.52 -17.91 -29.86
CA GLU A 64 3.28 -17.55 -31.07
C GLU A 64 2.58 -16.92 -32.30
N ASP A 65 3.35 -15.99 -32.90
CA ASP A 65 3.29 -15.53 -34.28
C ASP A 65 2.16 -14.59 -34.71
N ALA A 66 2.29 -13.34 -34.28
CA ALA A 66 2.02 -12.22 -35.19
C ALA A 66 2.97 -11.05 -34.85
N ALA A 67 4.03 -10.89 -35.64
CA ALA A 67 4.77 -9.65 -35.71
C ALA A 67 3.79 -8.54 -36.10
N PHE A 68 3.41 -7.70 -35.14
CA PHE A 68 2.71 -6.45 -35.40
C PHE A 68 3.76 -5.39 -35.75
N PRO A 69 3.86 -4.92 -37.01
CA PRO A 69 4.71 -3.81 -37.34
C PRO A 69 4.02 -2.54 -36.83
N GLY A 70 4.64 -1.86 -35.87
CA GLY A 70 4.28 -0.48 -35.51
C GLY A 70 3.50 -0.28 -34.21
N MET A 71 3.86 -0.95 -33.12
CA MET A 71 3.59 -0.36 -31.81
C MET A 71 4.54 0.82 -31.64
N LYS A 72 4.00 2.02 -31.88
CA LYS A 72 4.65 3.31 -31.57
C LYS A 72 5.30 3.21 -30.19
N ASN A 73 6.53 3.71 -30.05
CA ASN A 73 7.14 4.00 -28.76
C ASN A 73 6.12 4.81 -27.95
N VAL A 74 5.38 4.15 -27.07
CA VAL A 74 4.65 4.82 -26.02
C VAL A 74 5.75 5.22 -25.06
N ASP A 75 5.97 6.51 -24.85
CA ASP A 75 6.94 7.03 -23.88
C ASP A 75 6.52 6.59 -22.47
N LEU A 76 6.89 5.35 -22.12
CA LEU A 76 6.64 4.76 -20.83
C LEU A 76 7.60 5.39 -19.82
N PRO A 77 7.15 5.68 -18.60
CA PRO A 77 8.05 6.16 -17.55
C PRO A 77 9.21 5.20 -17.34
N ARG A 78 10.44 5.72 -17.44
CA ARG A 78 11.67 4.97 -17.23
C ARG A 78 12.20 5.09 -15.81
N PHE A 79 11.70 6.08 -15.07
CA PHE A 79 12.14 6.37 -13.72
C PHE A 79 10.97 6.53 -12.75
N ALA A 80 11.25 6.32 -11.47
CA ALA A 80 10.35 6.63 -10.37
C ALA A 80 11.12 7.45 -9.32
N ALA A 81 10.65 8.66 -9.02
CA ALA A 81 11.14 9.47 -7.92
C ALA A 81 10.38 9.12 -6.64
N LEU A 82 11.08 8.55 -5.67
CA LEU A 82 10.62 8.19 -4.35
C LEU A 82 10.95 9.33 -3.38
N ASP A 83 9.96 10.13 -3.00
CA ASP A 83 10.14 11.18 -2.01
C ASP A 83 9.93 10.62 -0.61
N THR A 84 10.92 10.80 0.24
CA THR A 84 10.93 10.28 1.61
C THR A 84 11.14 11.41 2.62
N GLY A 85 10.88 11.13 3.89
CA GLY A 85 11.23 12.06 4.98
C GLY A 85 12.73 12.40 5.11
N LYS A 86 13.61 11.69 4.38
CA LYS A 86 15.06 11.94 4.34
C LYS A 86 15.56 12.59 3.05
N GLY A 87 14.71 12.70 2.04
CA GLY A 87 15.10 13.19 0.71
C GLY A 87 14.50 12.36 -0.41
N SER A 88 14.82 12.72 -1.65
CA SER A 88 14.31 12.06 -2.85
C SER A 88 15.32 11.04 -3.39
N VAL A 89 14.83 9.86 -3.77
CA VAL A 89 15.61 8.78 -4.39
C VAL A 89 15.01 8.49 -5.76
N THR A 90 15.81 8.54 -6.82
CA THR A 90 15.35 8.18 -8.17
C THR A 90 15.72 6.75 -8.48
N ILE A 91 14.74 5.97 -8.93
CA ILE A 91 14.89 4.57 -9.35
C ILE A 91 14.73 4.51 -10.86
N GLU A 92 15.71 3.94 -11.57
CA GLU A 92 15.57 3.52 -12.97
C GLU A 92 14.87 2.16 -13.02
N LEU A 93 13.82 2.05 -13.85
CA LEU A 93 12.99 0.86 -13.97
C LEU A 93 13.45 -0.03 -15.12
N PHE A 94 13.61 -1.32 -14.85
CA PHE A 94 14.07 -2.33 -15.80
C PHE A 94 12.88 -3.04 -16.46
N LYS A 95 12.14 -2.27 -17.28
CA LYS A 95 10.93 -2.75 -17.95
C LYS A 95 11.18 -3.98 -18.83
N ASP A 96 12.32 -4.04 -19.50
CA ASP A 96 12.68 -5.13 -20.41
C ASP A 96 12.95 -6.45 -19.66
N THR A 97 13.54 -6.36 -18.47
CA THR A 97 13.92 -7.53 -17.67
C THR A 97 12.77 -8.04 -16.80
N ALA A 98 11.94 -7.14 -16.26
CA ALA A 98 10.87 -7.49 -15.32
C ALA A 98 9.53 -6.80 -15.69
N PRO A 99 8.97 -7.03 -16.89
CA PRO A 99 7.87 -6.25 -17.43
C PRO A 99 6.62 -6.26 -16.54
N ASN A 100 6.23 -7.43 -16.04
CA ASN A 100 5.03 -7.60 -15.22
C ASN A 100 5.15 -6.89 -13.86
N VAL A 101 6.33 -6.97 -13.24
CA VAL A 101 6.59 -6.31 -11.94
C VAL A 101 6.62 -4.80 -12.12
N VAL A 102 7.27 -4.31 -13.18
CA VAL A 102 7.32 -2.88 -13.48
C VAL A 102 5.93 -2.34 -13.79
N ASP A 103 5.07 -3.06 -14.53
CA ASP A 103 3.68 -2.64 -14.76
C ASP A 103 2.89 -2.54 -13.47
N GLN A 104 3.00 -3.56 -12.62
CA GLN A 104 2.33 -3.56 -11.32
C GLN A 104 2.82 -2.40 -10.45
N PHE A 105 4.14 -2.18 -10.38
CA PHE A 105 4.73 -1.08 -9.64
C PHE A 105 4.26 0.29 -10.15
N MET A 106 4.30 0.52 -11.47
CA MET A 106 3.84 1.78 -12.09
C MET A 106 2.36 2.03 -11.79
N LYS A 107 1.51 1.00 -11.91
CA LYS A 107 0.09 1.12 -11.58
C LYS A 107 -0.11 1.53 -10.12
N LEU A 108 0.58 0.88 -9.18
CA LEU A 108 0.50 1.20 -7.76
C LEU A 108 1.01 2.61 -7.46
N CYS A 109 2.04 3.10 -8.16
CA CYS A 109 2.49 4.48 -8.05
C CYS A 109 1.40 5.47 -8.47
N GLN A 110 0.74 5.22 -9.61
CA GLN A 110 -0.35 6.06 -10.12
C GLN A 110 -1.55 6.09 -9.17
N ASP A 111 -1.85 4.97 -8.53
CA ASP A 111 -2.90 4.85 -7.52
C ASP A 111 -2.51 5.50 -6.17
N GLY A 112 -1.29 6.02 -6.03
CA GLY A 112 -0.78 6.61 -4.80
C GLY A 112 -0.55 5.60 -3.68
N TYR A 113 -0.44 4.30 -4.02
CA TYR A 113 -0.36 3.19 -3.08
C TYR A 113 0.73 3.37 -2.02
N PHE A 114 1.93 3.79 -2.44
CA PHE A 114 3.09 3.88 -1.56
C PHE A 114 3.05 5.04 -0.55
N LYS A 115 2.13 5.99 -0.69
CA LYS A 115 2.05 7.14 0.20
C LYS A 115 1.66 6.71 1.62
N GLY A 116 2.46 7.12 2.61
CA GLY A 116 2.24 6.75 4.00
C GLY A 116 2.89 5.43 4.42
N PHE A 117 3.46 4.67 3.48
CA PHE A 117 4.22 3.48 3.85
C PHE A 117 5.52 3.86 4.52
N LEU A 118 5.90 3.08 5.53
CA LEU A 118 7.15 3.23 6.24
C LEU A 118 8.22 2.31 5.63
N PHE A 119 9.48 2.69 5.81
CA PHE A 119 10.58 1.75 5.73
C PHE A 119 10.51 0.82 6.95
N SER A 120 9.89 -0.34 6.75
CA SER A 120 9.55 -1.29 7.82
C SER A 120 10.78 -1.93 8.42
N ARG A 121 11.83 -2.14 7.62
CA ARG A 121 13.12 -2.66 8.09
C ARG A 121 14.29 -1.99 7.39
N VAL A 122 15.34 -1.72 8.16
CA VAL A 122 16.58 -1.13 7.68
C VAL A 122 17.74 -1.90 8.29
N VAL A 123 18.53 -2.57 7.45
CA VAL A 123 19.77 -3.23 7.89
C VAL A 123 20.94 -2.43 7.34
N LYS A 124 21.80 -1.96 8.25
CA LYS A 124 22.95 -1.09 7.93
C LYS A 124 23.78 -1.66 6.78
N HIS A 125 24.04 -0.82 5.79
CA HIS A 125 24.80 -1.15 4.58
C HIS A 125 24.32 -2.43 3.87
N PHE A 126 23.05 -2.82 3.99
CA PHE A 126 22.56 -4.09 3.43
C PHE A 126 21.32 -3.93 2.58
N VAL A 127 20.19 -3.70 3.23
CA VAL A 127 18.88 -3.81 2.64
C VAL A 127 17.92 -2.92 3.41
N ILE A 128 17.09 -2.22 2.67
CA ILE A 128 15.94 -1.48 3.17
C ILE A 128 14.69 -2.17 2.62
N GLN A 129 13.70 -2.42 3.46
CA GLN A 129 12.39 -2.97 3.08
C GLN A 129 11.31 -1.90 3.21
N ALA A 130 10.40 -1.84 2.23
CA ALA A 130 9.25 -0.96 2.22
C ALA A 130 8.01 -1.61 1.57
N GLY A 131 6.83 -1.03 1.83
CA GLY A 131 5.55 -1.49 1.29
C GLY A 131 4.77 -2.37 2.26
N ASP A 132 3.84 -3.15 1.72
CA ASP A 132 2.89 -3.96 2.49
C ASP A 132 3.52 -5.32 2.88
N SER A 133 4.38 -5.26 3.90
CA SER A 133 5.09 -6.41 4.45
C SER A 133 4.13 -7.32 5.22
N ALA A 134 3.56 -8.31 4.52
CA ALA A 134 2.63 -9.28 5.07
C ALA A 134 3.31 -10.39 5.91
N GLU A 135 4.16 -10.04 6.87
CA GLU A 135 4.78 -10.96 7.85
C GLU A 135 6.06 -11.70 7.39
N PHE A 136 6.57 -11.49 6.17
CA PHE A 136 7.76 -12.21 5.71
C PHE A 136 9.04 -11.65 6.36
N ASP A 137 9.70 -12.47 7.19
CA ASP A 137 10.93 -12.11 7.91
C ASP A 137 12.21 -12.30 7.07
N ALA A 138 12.09 -12.28 5.73
CA ALA A 138 13.21 -12.48 4.80
C ALA A 138 14.44 -11.63 5.15
N VAL A 139 14.22 -10.39 5.60
CA VAL A 139 15.31 -9.50 6.01
C VAL A 139 16.13 -10.09 7.14
N LYS A 140 15.50 -10.74 8.14
CA LYS A 140 16.22 -11.38 9.24
C LYS A 140 17.00 -12.58 8.75
N ASP A 141 16.40 -13.43 7.91
CA ASP A 141 17.09 -14.58 7.33
C ASP A 141 18.31 -14.14 6.52
N TRP A 142 18.17 -13.13 5.67
CA TRP A 142 19.28 -12.60 4.87
C TRP A 142 20.34 -11.91 5.73
N ALA A 143 19.94 -11.23 6.82
CA ALA A 143 20.89 -10.62 7.74
C ALA A 143 21.70 -11.67 8.53
N LEU A 144 21.08 -12.80 8.88
CA LEU A 144 21.77 -13.95 9.49
C LEU A 144 22.75 -14.59 8.51
N GLU A 145 22.34 -14.81 7.27
CA GLU A 145 23.22 -15.33 6.22
C GLU A 145 24.42 -14.41 5.96
N ARG A 146 24.20 -13.09 5.94
CA ARG A 146 25.27 -12.10 5.73
C ARG A 146 26.38 -12.17 6.77
N LYS A 147 26.04 -12.42 8.04
CA LYS A 147 27.06 -12.57 9.11
C LYS A 147 28.08 -13.68 8.82
N ASN A 148 27.75 -14.60 7.92
CA ASN A 148 28.60 -15.73 7.54
C ASN A 148 29.34 -15.52 6.20
N ILE A 149 29.26 -14.33 5.58
CA ILE A 149 29.90 -14.03 4.29
C ILE A 149 31.11 -13.11 4.51
N ASP A 150 32.28 -13.54 4.00
CA ASP A 150 33.53 -12.78 4.05
C ASP A 150 33.47 -11.60 3.05
N THR A 151 33.74 -10.38 3.51
CA THR A 151 33.33 -9.11 2.90
C THR A 151 34.10 -8.67 1.65
N SER A 152 34.68 -9.60 0.88
CA SER A 152 35.65 -9.29 -0.19
C SER A 152 35.08 -9.22 -1.63
N LEU A 153 33.78 -9.44 -1.84
CA LEU A 153 33.21 -9.53 -3.19
C LEU A 153 32.58 -8.22 -3.65
N LYS A 154 33.05 -7.73 -4.81
CA LYS A 154 32.60 -6.50 -5.46
C LYS A 154 31.37 -6.75 -6.34
N HIS A 155 30.39 -5.84 -6.19
CA HIS A 155 29.32 -5.43 -7.12
C HIS A 155 27.97 -6.16 -7.06
N GLU A 156 26.95 -5.44 -6.53
CA GLU A 156 25.75 -4.92 -7.23
C GLU A 156 24.97 -4.07 -6.21
N GLU A 157 25.45 -2.85 -5.98
CA GLU A 157 24.89 -1.95 -4.97
C GLU A 157 23.69 -1.18 -5.54
N PHE A 158 22.72 -0.92 -4.68
CA PHE A 158 21.50 -0.15 -4.93
C PHE A 158 20.52 -0.76 -5.95
N MET A 159 20.44 -2.08 -6.03
CA MET A 159 19.40 -2.77 -6.80
C MET A 159 18.05 -2.68 -6.08
N VAL A 160 16.98 -2.57 -6.86
CA VAL A 160 15.60 -2.54 -6.36
C VAL A 160 14.87 -3.78 -6.83
N GLY A 161 14.31 -4.54 -5.89
CA GLY A 161 13.65 -5.81 -6.17
C GLY A 161 12.41 -6.06 -5.32
N THR A 162 11.56 -6.96 -5.78
CA THR A 162 10.38 -7.45 -5.04
C THR A 162 10.48 -8.97 -4.89
N PRO A 163 9.97 -9.59 -3.80
CA PRO A 163 10.04 -11.04 -3.64
C PRO A 163 9.33 -11.76 -4.77
N LYS A 164 9.84 -12.95 -5.14
CA LYS A 164 9.19 -13.77 -6.18
C LYS A 164 7.88 -14.41 -5.71
N ALA A 165 7.65 -14.48 -4.40
CA ALA A 165 6.44 -15.06 -3.85
C ALA A 165 5.23 -14.20 -4.24
N LYS A 166 4.19 -14.84 -4.78
CA LYS A 166 2.92 -14.17 -5.04
C LYS A 166 2.26 -13.83 -3.72
N ASN A 167 2.16 -12.55 -3.40
CA ASN A 167 1.20 -12.08 -2.42
C ASN A 167 -0.21 -12.35 -2.96
N GLU A 168 -0.80 -13.49 -2.60
CA GLU A 168 -2.21 -13.79 -2.88
C GLU A 168 -3.16 -12.73 -2.29
N LEU A 169 -2.66 -11.92 -1.36
CA LEU A 169 -3.36 -10.84 -0.66
C LEU A 169 -3.27 -9.46 -1.34
N GLY A 170 -2.63 -9.33 -2.50
CA GLY A 170 -2.66 -8.10 -3.30
C GLY A 170 -1.81 -6.92 -2.75
N GLY A 171 -0.91 -7.17 -1.79
CA GLY A 171 0.08 -6.21 -1.32
C GLY A 171 1.34 -6.19 -2.20
N PHE A 172 2.04 -5.05 -2.24
CA PHE A 172 3.33 -4.91 -2.91
C PHE A 172 4.39 -4.43 -1.92
N GLU A 173 5.48 -5.19 -1.84
CA GLU A 173 6.67 -4.83 -1.08
C GLU A 173 7.89 -4.78 -2.00
N PHE A 174 8.85 -3.92 -1.66
CA PHE A 174 10.10 -3.81 -2.38
C PHE A 174 11.28 -3.61 -1.44
N PHE A 175 12.45 -3.91 -1.97
CA PHE A 175 13.73 -3.88 -1.27
C PHE A 175 14.70 -3.00 -2.03
N ILE A 176 15.44 -2.15 -1.32
CA ILE A 176 16.62 -1.46 -1.85
C ILE A 176 17.85 -2.15 -1.27
N VAL A 177 18.61 -2.84 -2.11
CA VAL A 177 19.74 -3.68 -1.73
C VAL A 177 21.04 -2.92 -1.97
N SER A 178 21.76 -2.56 -0.92
CA SER A 178 23.04 -1.82 -0.97
C SER A 178 24.27 -2.69 -0.76
N ALA A 179 24.12 -3.99 -0.47
CA ALA A 179 25.24 -4.93 -0.45
C ALA A 179 24.81 -6.32 -0.94
N GLN A 180 25.80 -7.16 -1.22
CA GLN A 180 25.58 -8.46 -1.82
C GLN A 180 24.68 -9.37 -0.98
N ILE A 181 23.64 -9.90 -1.61
CA ILE A 181 22.81 -10.98 -1.11
C ILE A 181 23.16 -12.23 -1.92
N LYS A 182 23.51 -13.32 -1.23
CA LYS A 182 23.73 -14.61 -1.88
C LYS A 182 22.43 -15.05 -2.57
N ASP A 183 22.55 -15.46 -3.83
CA ASP A 183 21.43 -15.92 -4.65
C ASP A 183 20.30 -14.87 -4.75
N LEU A 184 20.68 -13.58 -4.86
CA LEU A 184 19.74 -12.45 -4.96
C LEU A 184 18.66 -12.68 -6.01
N ASN A 185 19.06 -13.12 -7.20
CA ASN A 185 18.15 -13.39 -8.32
C ASN A 185 17.23 -14.59 -8.07
N GLU A 186 17.52 -15.46 -7.11
CA GLU A 186 16.60 -16.53 -6.69
C GLU A 186 15.57 -16.00 -5.69
N LYS A 187 15.96 -15.05 -4.84
CA LYS A 187 15.16 -14.46 -3.76
C LYS A 187 14.24 -13.34 -4.24
N LEU A 188 14.74 -12.47 -5.12
CA LEU A 188 14.06 -11.27 -5.61
C LEU A 188 13.91 -11.29 -7.13
N THR A 189 12.84 -10.68 -7.61
CA THR A 189 12.76 -10.15 -8.97
C THR A 189 13.29 -8.73 -8.96
N VAL A 190 14.50 -8.52 -9.46
CA VAL A 190 15.08 -7.18 -9.63
C VAL A 190 14.34 -6.47 -10.75
N PHE A 191 13.76 -5.31 -10.45
CA PHE A 191 12.96 -4.52 -11.38
C PHE A 191 13.48 -3.10 -11.57
N GLY A 192 14.57 -2.72 -10.89
CA GLY A 192 15.20 -1.43 -11.09
C GLY A 192 16.50 -1.27 -10.31
N ARG A 193 17.07 -0.06 -10.37
CA ARG A 193 18.22 0.36 -9.57
C ARG A 193 18.10 1.82 -9.16
N VAL A 194 18.73 2.21 -8.06
CA VAL A 194 18.84 3.64 -7.71
C VAL A 194 19.79 4.34 -8.68
N SER A 195 19.27 5.33 -9.40
CA SER A 195 20.03 6.15 -10.34
C SER A 195 20.48 7.49 -9.74
N LYS A 196 19.71 8.06 -8.80
CA LYS A 196 20.07 9.26 -8.01
C LYS A 196 19.62 9.10 -6.55
N GLY A 197 20.31 9.77 -5.62
CA GLY A 197 19.98 9.74 -4.19
C GLY A 197 20.57 8.56 -3.42
N GLN A 198 21.71 8.02 -3.87
CA GLN A 198 22.42 6.95 -3.17
C GLN A 198 22.87 7.39 -1.77
N ASP A 199 23.22 8.66 -1.60
CA ASP A 199 23.51 9.32 -0.32
C ASP A 199 22.29 9.32 0.60
N VAL A 200 21.09 9.59 0.07
CA VAL A 200 19.84 9.51 0.84
C VAL A 200 19.56 8.07 1.27
N VAL A 201 19.79 7.09 0.39
CA VAL A 201 19.67 5.66 0.75
C VAL A 201 20.64 5.29 1.87
N GLN A 202 21.88 5.76 1.81
CA GLN A 202 22.87 5.56 2.87
C GLN A 202 22.43 6.25 4.18
N GLU A 203 21.89 7.47 4.12
CA GLU A 203 21.37 8.16 5.31
C GLU A 203 20.23 7.37 5.96
N ILE A 204 19.31 6.83 5.14
CA ILE A 204 18.24 5.94 5.63
C ILE A 204 18.85 4.71 6.29
N GLN A 205 19.92 4.13 5.73
CA GLN A 205 20.59 2.97 6.31
C GLN A 205 21.29 3.23 7.65
N GLU A 206 21.70 4.47 7.91
CA GLU A 206 22.44 4.79 9.13
C GLU A 206 21.57 5.01 10.36
N VAL A 207 20.25 5.10 10.19
CA VAL A 207 19.33 5.36 11.30
C VAL A 207 19.39 4.27 12.36
N GLU A 208 19.09 4.67 13.59
CA GLU A 208 19.01 3.70 14.69
C GLU A 208 17.81 2.79 14.50
N THR A 209 18.04 1.48 14.62
CA THR A 209 17.00 0.46 14.59
C THR A 209 16.90 -0.30 15.91
N ASP A 210 15.79 -1.00 16.10
CA ASP A 210 15.65 -2.01 17.16
C ASP A 210 16.26 -3.37 16.75
N ASP A 211 16.08 -4.40 17.60
CA ASP A 211 16.57 -5.76 17.38
C ASP A 211 15.85 -6.47 16.21
N GLN A 212 14.73 -5.92 15.74
CA GLN A 212 13.96 -6.40 14.59
C GLN A 212 14.26 -5.58 13.33
N TYR A 213 15.29 -4.73 13.37
CA TYR A 213 15.70 -3.83 12.30
C TYR A 213 14.66 -2.77 11.94
N GLN A 214 13.69 -2.48 12.81
CA GLN A 214 12.73 -1.39 12.59
C GLN A 214 13.37 -0.06 12.99
N PRO A 215 13.30 0.99 12.16
CA PRO A 215 13.77 2.33 12.54
C PRO A 215 13.07 2.85 13.80
N LYS A 216 13.84 3.29 14.80
CA LYS A 216 13.30 3.89 16.04
C LYS A 216 12.56 5.20 15.76
N SER A 217 13.03 5.94 14.76
CA SER A 217 12.33 7.08 14.19
C SER A 217 11.74 6.65 12.85
N PRO A 218 10.39 6.62 12.71
CA PRO A 218 9.75 6.21 11.47
C PRO A 218 10.18 7.10 10.30
N ILE A 219 10.46 6.49 9.16
CA ILE A 219 10.76 7.19 7.91
C ILE A 219 9.67 6.79 6.91
N GLU A 220 8.94 7.79 6.44
CA GLU A 220 7.77 7.63 5.58
C GLU A 220 8.10 7.92 4.11
N ILE A 221 7.44 7.18 3.22
CA ILE A 221 7.33 7.47 1.80
C ILE A 221 6.20 8.49 1.61
N MET A 222 6.57 9.70 1.20
CA MET A 222 5.63 10.80 1.02
C MET A 222 4.89 10.71 -0.32
N SER A 223 5.61 10.32 -1.38
CA SER A 223 5.07 10.13 -2.73
C SER A 223 6.01 9.29 -3.59
N VAL A 224 5.44 8.70 -4.65
CA VAL A 224 6.21 8.10 -5.74
C VAL A 224 5.70 8.68 -7.06
N THR A 225 6.58 9.38 -7.78
CA THR A 225 6.24 10.05 -9.04
C THR A 225 6.95 9.35 -10.20
N LEU A 226 6.19 8.97 -11.23
CA LEU A 226 6.74 8.37 -12.45
C LEU A 226 7.27 9.45 -13.38
N LEU A 227 8.48 9.26 -13.91
CA LEU A 227 9.18 10.20 -14.79
C LEU A 227 9.60 9.51 -16.09
N GLN A 228 9.45 10.21 -17.22
CA GLN A 228 9.91 9.72 -18.53
C GLN A 228 11.42 9.88 -18.69
N ASP A 229 11.94 11.06 -18.33
CA ASP A 229 13.35 11.43 -18.39
C ASP A 229 13.83 12.04 -17.06
N MET A 230 15.16 12.16 -16.90
CA MET A 230 15.84 12.56 -15.65
C MET A 230 16.01 14.06 -15.43
#